data_AF-A0A949J7C7-F1
#
_entry.id   AF-A0A949J7C7-F1
#
_cell.length_a   1.000
_cell.length_b   1.000
_cell.length_c   1.000
_cell.angle_alpha   90.00
_cell.angle_beta   90.00
_cell.angle_gamma   90.00
#
_symmetry.space_group_name_H-M   'P 1'
#
loop_
_entity.id
_entity.type
_entity.pdbx_description
1 polymer ?
#
loop_
_entity_poly.entity_id
_entity_poly.type
_entity_poly.pdbx_seq_one_letter_code
_entity_poly.pdbx_strand_id
1 'polypeptide(L)'
;GLDVAKGLLEEGFHSPTVYFPLIVDEALMFEPTETESLQTLESLAASLERLVERAQDDPEGLHRAPQSTPVSRVDEARAARHLIATEDAASR
;
A
#
# COMPACT_ATOMS: atom_id res chain seq x y z
N GLY A 1 -7.58 -1.84 -5.18
CA GLY A 1 -7.35 -1.18 -3.89
C GLY A 1 -5.96 -1.45 -3.36
N LEU A 2 -5.69 -2.68 -2.90
CA LEU A 2 -4.42 -3.01 -2.24
C LEU A 2 -3.16 -2.74 -3.08
N ASP A 3 -3.17 -3.05 -4.37
CA ASP A 3 -1.98 -2.87 -5.22
C ASP A 3 -1.61 -1.39 -5.39
N VAL A 4 -2.59 -0.49 -5.51
CA VAL A 4 -2.37 0.96 -5.54
C VAL A 4 -1.85 1.45 -4.19
N ALA A 5 -2.39 0.94 -3.08
CA ALA A 5 -1.89 1.27 -1.74
C ALA A 5 -0.42 0.84 -1.54
N LYS A 6 -0.04 -0.33 -2.04
CA LYS A 6 1.37 -0.78 -2.05
C LYS A 6 2.23 0.00 -3.03
N GLY A 7 1.68 0.41 -4.16
CA GLY A 7 2.33 1.31 -5.12
C GLY A 7 2.65 2.67 -4.52
N LEU A 8 1.77 3.25 -3.69
CA LEU A 8 2.06 4.51 -2.99
C LEU A 8 3.29 4.40 -2.08
N LEU A 9 3.48 3.26 -1.41
CA LEU A 9 4.69 3.00 -0.60
C LEU A 9 5.96 3.03 -1.46
N GLU A 10 5.89 2.50 -2.68
CA GLU A 10 7.00 2.55 -3.65
C GLU A 10 7.29 4.00 -4.10
N GLU A 11 6.25 4.81 -4.28
CA GLU A 11 6.35 6.24 -4.62
C GLU A 11 6.73 7.13 -3.41
N GLY A 12 6.96 6.54 -2.23
CA GLY A 12 7.37 7.26 -1.02
C GLY A 12 6.24 7.88 -0.19
N PHE A 13 4.99 7.53 -0.48
CA PHE A 13 3.82 7.97 0.29
C PHE A 13 3.30 6.87 1.20
N HIS A 14 2.81 7.23 2.38
CA HIS A 14 1.98 6.32 3.17
C HIS A 14 0.64 6.09 2.47
N SER A 15 0.13 4.85 2.47
CA SER A 15 -1.16 4.55 1.87
C SER A 15 -2.32 5.20 2.66
N PRO A 16 -3.42 5.61 2.01
CA PRO A 16 -4.61 6.04 2.72
C PRO A 16 -5.28 4.87 3.46
N THR A 17 -6.41 5.14 4.11
CA THR A 17 -7.27 4.06 4.59
C THR A 17 -7.78 3.26 3.40
N VAL A 18 -7.58 1.93 3.44
CA VAL A 18 -8.02 1.00 2.39
C VAL A 18 -9.24 0.21 2.86
N TYR A 19 -10.11 -0.17 1.93
CA TYR A 19 -11.28 -1.03 2.18
C TYR A 19 -12.29 -0.49 3.21
N PHE A 20 -12.29 0.81 3.45
CA PHE A 20 -13.32 1.50 4.25
C PHE A 20 -13.74 2.80 3.54
N PRO A 21 -15.04 3.16 3.51
CA PRO A 21 -16.17 2.43 4.07
C PRO A 21 -16.48 1.14 3.31
N LEU A 22 -17.06 0.14 3.99
CA LEU A 22 -17.31 -1.20 3.45
C LEU A 22 -18.32 -1.24 2.28
N ILE A 23 -19.00 -0.13 2.00
CA ILE A 23 -20.00 0.01 0.93
C ILE A 23 -19.40 0.43 -0.41
N VAL A 24 -18.07 0.62 -0.47
CA VAL A 24 -17.34 0.94 -1.69
C VAL A 24 -16.29 -0.14 -1.92
N ASP A 25 -16.46 -0.90 -3.01
CA ASP A 25 -15.49 -1.93 -3.39
C ASP A 25 -14.13 -1.28 -3.69
N GLU A 26 -13.05 -1.94 -3.26
CA GLU A 26 -11.66 -1.48 -3.49
C GLU A 26 -11.35 -0.05 -2.99
N ALA A 27 -12.10 0.44 -1.99
CA ALA A 27 -12.02 1.81 -1.49
C ALA A 27 -10.61 2.26 -1.09
N LEU A 28 -10.29 3.50 -1.47
CA LEU A 28 -9.17 4.29 -0.98
C LEU A 28 -9.74 5.60 -0.39
N MET A 29 -9.67 5.76 0.93
CA MET A 29 -10.25 6.91 1.64
C MET A 29 -9.13 7.83 2.15
N PHE A 30 -8.98 8.97 1.47
CA PHE A 30 -7.95 9.97 1.75
C PHE A 30 -8.44 11.05 2.72
N GLU A 31 -7.59 11.41 3.68
CA GLU A 31 -7.77 12.54 4.59
C GLU A 31 -6.40 13.24 4.77
N PRO A 32 -6.09 14.28 3.98
CA PRO A 32 -4.80 14.97 4.10
C PRO A 32 -4.69 15.88 5.31
N THR A 33 -5.81 16.27 5.95
CA THR A 33 -5.89 17.30 6.99
C THR A 33 -5.44 18.69 6.52
N GLU A 34 -5.59 19.71 7.36
CA GLU A 34 -5.35 21.11 7.01
C GLU A 34 -3.87 21.53 7.00
N THR A 35 -2.98 20.73 7.61
CA THR A 35 -1.56 21.07 7.73
C THR A 35 -0.74 20.69 6.51
N GLU A 36 -1.27 19.86 5.63
CA GLU A 36 -0.57 19.47 4.41
C GLU A 36 -0.51 20.60 3.39
N SER A 37 0.65 20.75 2.76
CA SER A 37 0.87 21.80 1.77
C SER A 37 0.21 21.44 0.44
N LEU A 38 -0.18 22.45 -0.34
CA LEU A 38 -0.68 22.23 -1.70
C LEU A 38 0.31 21.43 -2.56
N GLN A 39 1.60 21.71 -2.43
CA GLN A 39 2.66 20.99 -3.12
C GLN A 39 2.67 19.48 -2.77
N THR A 40 2.43 19.13 -1.50
CA THR A 40 2.31 17.73 -1.08
C THR A 40 1.12 17.07 -1.77
N LEU A 41 -0.03 17.75 -1.81
CA LEU A 41 -1.26 17.23 -2.44
C LEU A 41 -1.09 17.02 -3.94
N GLU A 42 -0.45 17.97 -4.63
CA GLU A 42 -0.12 17.86 -6.05
C GLU A 42 0.84 16.69 -6.32
N SER A 43 1.83 16.49 -5.44
CA SER A 43 2.77 15.38 -5.54
C SER A 43 2.10 14.02 -5.34
N LEU A 44 1.15 13.94 -4.39
CA LEU A 44 0.33 12.75 -4.18
C LEU A 44 -0.56 12.46 -5.40
N ALA A 45 -1.25 13.47 -5.94
CA ALA A 45 -2.10 13.33 -7.12
C ALA A 45 -1.30 12.82 -8.33
N ALA A 46 -0.14 13.41 -8.60
CA ALA A 46 0.74 12.96 -9.68
C ALA A 46 1.23 11.51 -9.47
N SER A 47 1.44 11.10 -8.22
CA SER A 47 1.83 9.71 -7.91
C SER A 47 0.68 8.73 -8.16
N LEU A 48 -0.55 9.12 -7.82
CA LEU A 48 -1.75 8.32 -8.14
C LEU A 48 -1.95 8.17 -9.65
N GLU A 49 -1.77 9.24 -10.42
CA GLU A 49 -1.84 9.19 -11.89
C GLU A 49 -0.83 8.20 -12.47
N ARG A 50 0.45 8.26 -12.05
CA ARG A 50 1.48 7.28 -12.45
C ARG A 50 1.12 5.85 -12.07
N LEU A 51 0.52 5.63 -10.91
CA LEU A 51 0.09 4.29 -10.48
C LEU A 51 -1.09 3.76 -11.31
N VAL A 52 -2.00 4.64 -11.73
CA VAL A 52 -3.10 4.28 -12.64
C VAL A 52 -2.55 3.90 -14.02
N GLU A 53 -1.62 4.68 -14.56
CA GLU A 53 -0.93 4.36 -15.81
C GLU A 53 -0.19 3.02 -15.70
N ARG A 54 0.57 2.82 -14.62
CA ARG A 54 1.29 1.56 -14.38
C ARG A 54 0.34 0.37 -14.24
N ALA A 55 -0.83 0.54 -13.64
CA ALA A 55 -1.82 -0.54 -13.56
C ALA A 55 -2.33 -0.99 -14.93
N GLN A 56 -2.29 -0.10 -15.93
CA GLN A 56 -2.69 -0.39 -17.31
C GLN A 56 -1.52 -0.98 -18.12
N ASP A 57 -0.33 -0.40 -17.98
CA ASP A 57 0.83 -0.73 -18.83
C ASP A 57 1.70 -1.87 -18.26
N ASP A 58 1.85 -1.97 -16.94
CA ASP A 58 2.64 -2.98 -16.23
C ASP A 58 1.98 -3.43 -14.91
N PRO A 59 0.83 -4.14 -15.00
CA PRO A 59 0.11 -4.62 -13.82
C PRO A 59 0.94 -5.59 -12.96
N GLU A 60 1.78 -6.42 -13.60
CA GLU A 60 2.66 -7.37 -12.89
C GLU A 60 3.77 -6.66 -12.10
N GLY A 61 4.28 -5.53 -12.59
CA GLY A 61 5.14 -4.65 -11.81
C GLY A 61 4.43 -4.11 -10.58
N LEU A 62 3.17 -3.68 -10.71
CA LEU A 62 2.40 -3.13 -9.60
C LEU A 62 2.04 -4.19 -8.54
N HIS A 63 1.68 -5.41 -8.96
CA HIS A 63 1.45 -6.54 -8.03
C HIS A 63 2.67 -6.88 -7.18
N ARG A 64 3.88 -6.65 -7.70
CA ARG A 64 5.14 -6.87 -6.98
C ARG A 64 5.53 -5.74 -6.04
N ALA A 65 4.90 -4.58 -6.12
CA ALA A 65 5.19 -3.46 -5.22
C ALA A 65 4.78 -3.76 -3.77
N PRO A 66 5.47 -3.21 -2.75
CA PRO A 66 6.70 -2.42 -2.86
C PRO A 66 7.96 -3.31 -2.93
N GLN A 67 8.99 -2.80 -3.61
CA GLN A 67 10.29 -3.44 -3.80
C GLN A 67 11.45 -2.61 -3.22
N SER A 68 11.31 -1.29 -3.09
CA SER A 68 12.34 -0.42 -2.50
C SER A 68 12.26 -0.29 -0.98
N THR A 69 11.17 -0.74 -0.36
CA THR A 69 11.02 -0.76 1.10
C THR A 69 11.91 -1.83 1.76
N PRO A 70 12.30 -1.67 3.04
CA PRO A 70 13.16 -2.65 3.73
C PRO A 70 12.60 -4.08 3.77
N VAL A 71 11.27 -4.21 3.74
CA VAL A 71 10.54 -5.47 3.62
C VAL A 71 9.47 -5.27 2.55
N SER A 72 9.29 -6.25 1.68
CA SER A 72 8.24 -6.27 0.64
C SER A 72 6.92 -6.80 1.21
N ARG A 73 6.01 -7.32 0.36
CA ARG A 73 4.74 -7.91 0.82
C ARG A 73 5.00 -9.10 1.75
N VAL A 74 4.45 -9.02 2.95
CA VAL A 74 4.50 -10.10 3.94
C VAL A 74 3.45 -11.15 3.59
N ASP A 75 3.78 -12.42 3.81
CA ASP A 75 2.83 -13.53 3.66
C ASP A 75 1.89 -13.59 4.88
N GLU A 76 0.82 -12.79 4.80
CA GLU A 76 -0.21 -12.70 5.85
C GLU A 76 -0.94 -14.04 6.04
N ALA A 77 -1.13 -14.82 4.97
CA ALA A 77 -1.79 -16.11 5.04
C ALA A 77 -0.96 -17.12 5.83
N ARG A 78 0.35 -17.17 5.61
CA ARG A 78 1.28 -17.99 6.39
C ARG A 78 1.31 -17.51 7.85
N ALA A 79 1.41 -16.21 8.09
CA ALA A 79 1.45 -15.65 9.44
C ALA A 79 0.18 -16.02 10.24
N ALA A 80 -1.00 -15.98 9.60
CA ALA A 80 -2.27 -16.36 10.21
C ALA A 80 -2.39 -17.87 10.50
N ARG A 81 -1.78 -18.73 9.68
CA ARG A 81 -1.85 -20.20 9.82
C ARG A 81 -0.74 -20.79 10.68
N HIS A 82 0.43 -20.15 10.72
CA HIS A 82 1.64 -20.60 11.38
C HIS A 82 2.23 -19.46 12.20
N LEU A 83 1.48 -19.02 13.22
CA LEU A 83 1.83 -17.88 14.04
C LEU A 83 3.09 -18.16 14.89
N ILE A 84 4.09 -17.29 14.75
CA ILE A 84 5.24 -17.17 15.65
C ILE A 84 5.06 -15.86 16.42
N ALA A 85 4.51 -15.94 17.63
CA ALA A 85 4.16 -14.76 18.43
C ALA A 85 5.31 -14.26 19.32
N THR A 86 6.28 -15.13 19.62
CA THR A 86 7.45 -14.82 20.45
C THR A 86 8.70 -15.40 19.80
N GLU A 87 9.87 -14.84 20.12
CA GLU A 87 11.15 -15.28 19.57
C GLU A 87 11.45 -16.75 19.94
N ASP A 88 11.12 -17.18 21.16
CA ASP A 88 11.35 -18.56 21.61
C ASP A 88 10.41 -19.57 20.93
N ALA A 89 9.28 -19.13 20.39
CA ALA A 89 8.37 -19.97 19.61
C ALA A 89 8.91 -20.28 18.21
N ALA A 90 9.84 -19.47 17.68
CA ALA A 90 10.47 -19.70 16.38
C ALA A 90 11.50 -20.85 16.41
N SER A 91 12.01 -21.17 17.60
CA SER A 91 13.08 -22.13 17.83
C SER A 91 12.58 -23.53 18.26
N ARG A 92 11.26 -23.73 18.32
CA ARG A 92 10.62 -25.01 18.66
C ARG A 92 10.08 -25.70 17.41
#